data_AF-G4Q666-F1
#
_entry.id   AF-G4Q666-F1
#
_cell.length_a   1.000
_cell.length_b   1.000
_cell.length_c   1.000
_cell.angle_alpha   90.00
_cell.angle_beta   90.00
_cell.angle_gamma   90.00
#
_symmetry.space_group_name_H-M   'P 1'
#
loop_
_entity.id
_entity.type
_entity.pdbx_description
1 polymer ?
#
loop_
_entity_poly.entity_id
_entity_poly.type
_entity_poly.pdbx_seq_one_letter_code
_entity_poly.pdbx_strand_id
1 'polypeptide(L)' 'MRAEKKTIVIYLLNGFQVRGKVWGFDNFTVIIDCDGRQELIYKHAISTIAPVEAESILVLKKGNDQSVPKE' A
#
# COMPACT_ATOMS: atom_id res chain seq x y z
N MET A 1 12.70 11.70 -0.82
CA MET A 1 11.98 11.45 0.45
C MET A 1 11.58 9.97 0.44
N ARG A 2 12.24 9.11 1.22
CA ARG A 2 11.85 7.70 1.32
C ARG A 2 10.50 7.68 2.04
N ALA A 3 9.41 7.46 1.30
CA ALA A 3 8.13 7.20 1.93
C ALA A 3 8.31 5.96 2.80
N GLU A 4 8.07 6.10 4.11
CA GLU A 4 8.13 4.97 5.03
C GLU A 4 7.19 3.88 4.52
N LYS A 5 7.74 2.68 4.32
CA LYS A 5 6.96 1.53 3.83
C LYS A 5 6.03 1.08 4.96
N LYS A 6 4.77 1.50 4.87
CA LYS A 6 3.72 1.17 5.84
C LYS A 6 3.50 -0.33 5.91
N THR A 7 3.38 -0.85 7.12
CA THR A 7 3.01 -2.24 7.37
C THR A 7 1.49 -2.38 7.23
N ILE A 8 1.05 -3.35 6.45
CA ILE A 8 -0.36 -3.65 6.19
C ILE A 8 -0.66 -5.12 6.49
N VAL A 9 -1.95 -5.42 6.61
CA VAL A 9 -2.49 -6.78 6.58
C VAL A 9 -3.38 -6.89 5.33
N ILE A 10 -3.08 -7.88 4.49
CA ILE A 10 -3.88 -8.26 3.34
C ILE A 10 -4.68 -9.50 3.73
N TYR A 11 -6.00 -9.40 3.66
CA TYR A 11 -6.91 -10.53 3.79
C TYR A 11 -7.22 -11.05 2.38
N LEU A 12 -7.03 -12.34 2.18
CA LEU A 12 -7.36 -13.02 0.94
C LEU A 12 -8.81 -13.55 0.97
N LEU A 13 -9.38 -13.80 -0.20
CA LEU A 13 -10.73 -14.34 -0.34
C LEU A 13 -10.92 -15.70 0.35
N ASN A 14 -9.85 -16.49 0.45
CA ASN A 14 -9.85 -17.78 1.14
C ASN A 14 -9.71 -17.67 2.67
N GLY A 15 -9.64 -16.44 3.21
CA GLY A 15 -9.47 -16.18 4.65
C GLY A 15 -8.02 -16.16 5.14
N PHE A 16 -7.03 -16.45 4.29
CA PHE A 16 -5.62 -16.32 4.67
C PHE A 16 -5.24 -14.84 4.82
N GLN A 17 -4.34 -14.55 5.76
CA GLN A 17 -3.85 -13.20 6.02
C GLN A 17 -2.35 -13.11 5.76
N VAL A 18 -1.93 -12.06 5.04
CA VAL A 18 -0.52 -11.75 4.79
C VAL A 18 -0.21 -10.41 5.45
N ARG A 19 0.72 -10.40 6.39
CA ARG A 19 1.15 -9.18 7.08
C ARG A 19 2.56 -8.82 6.62
N GLY A 20 2.75 -7.59 6.19
CA GLY A 20 4.06 -7.16 5.71
C GLY A 20 4.07 -5.73 5.19
N LYS A 21 5.21 -5.32 4.65
CA LYS A 21 5.39 -3.97 4.10
C LYS A 21 5.17 -3.99 2.59
N VAL A 22 4.42 -3.02 2.07
CA VAL A 22 4.27 -2.90 0.61
C VAL A 22 5.61 -2.52 0.00
N TRP A 23 6.10 -3.37 -0.90
CA TRP A 23 7.32 -3.12 -1.65
C TRP A 23 7.04 -2.38 -2.97
N GLY A 24 5.95 -2.75 -3.64
CA GLY A 24 5.49 -2.15 -4.89
C GLY A 24 4.13 -2.71 -5.32
N PHE A 25 3.53 -2.13 -6.35
CA PHE A 25 2.26 -2.59 -6.92
C PHE A 25 2.16 -2.15 -8.39
N ASP A 26 1.33 -2.86 -9.15
CA ASP A 26 0.88 -2.45 -10.48
C ASP A 26 -0.66 -2.46 -10.53
N ASN A 27 -1.27 -2.51 -11.72
CA ASN A 27 -2.73 -2.56 -11.87
C ASN A 27 -3.37 -3.83 -11.28
N PHE A 28 -2.68 -4.97 -11.30
CA PHE A 28 -3.22 -6.29 -10.99
C PHE A 28 -2.53 -7.01 -9.83
N THR A 29 -1.35 -6.54 -9.40
CA THR A 29 -0.52 -7.20 -8.39
C THR A 29 -0.04 -6.24 -7.30
N VAL A 30 0.30 -6.81 -6.15
CA VAL A 30 0.99 -6.16 -5.02
C VAL A 30 2.16 -7.05 -4.63
N ILE A 31 3.34 -6.45 -4.45
CA ILE A 31 4.50 -7.14 -3.87
C ILE A 31 4.59 -6.71 -2.41
N ILE A 32 4.56 -7.70 -1.51
CA ILE A 32 4.70 -7.50 -0.07
C ILE A 32 6.00 -8.15 0.41
N ASP A 33 6.70 -7.45 1.30
CA ASP A 33 7.84 -7.99 2.05
C ASP A 33 7.33 -8.50 3.41
N CYS A 34 7.36 -9.81 3.57
CA CYS A 34 6.95 -10.56 4.76
C CYS A 34 8.21 -11.27 5.32
N ASP A 35 8.71 -10.79 6.45
CA ASP A 35 9.90 -11.35 7.13
C ASP A 35 11.12 -11.57 6.22
N GLY A 36 11.40 -10.61 5.32
CA GLY A 36 12.54 -10.66 4.41
C GLY A 36 12.30 -11.49 3.16
N ARG A 37 11.08 -11.99 2.96
CA ARG A 37 10.64 -12.68 1.74
C ARG A 37 9.67 -11.80 0.96
N GLN A 38 9.91 -11.71 -0.34
CA GLN A 38 9.00 -11.02 -1.25
C GLN A 38 7.93 -11.98 -1.75
N GLU A 39 6.67 -11.59 -1.59
CA GLU A 39 5.50 -12.34 -2.07
C GLU A 39 4.73 -11.48 -3.08
N LEU A 40 4.44 -12.05 -4.25
CA LEU A 40 3.57 -11.47 -5.26
C LEU A 40 2.14 -11.92 -5.00
N ILE A 41 1.23 -10.98 -4.77
CA ILE A 41 -0.19 -11.24 -4.54
C ILE A 41 -1.01 -10.62 -5.68
N TYR A 42 -1.85 -11.42 -6.33
CA TYR A 42 -2.81 -10.93 -7.30
C TYR A 42 -4.01 -10.28 -6.61
N LYS A 43 -4.42 -9.10 -7.07
CA LYS A 43 -5.53 -8.34 -6.48
C LYS A 43 -6.87 -9.05 -6.54
N HIS A 44 -7.09 -9.93 -7.52
CA HIS A 44 -8.32 -10.72 -7.60
C HIS A 44 -8.45 -11.74 -6.46
N ALA A 45 -7.35 -12.07 -5.77
CA ALA A 45 -7.37 -12.95 -4.60
C ALA A 45 -7.52 -12.19 -3.28
N ILE A 46 -7.48 -10.84 -3.31
CA ILE A 46 -7.55 -9.98 -2.13
C ILE A 46 -9.01 -9.64 -1.84
N SER A 47 -9.44 -9.85 -0.59
CA SER A 47 -10.74 -9.38 -0.09
C SER A 47 -10.64 -8.02 0.57
N THR A 48 -9.59 -7.75 1.36
CA THR A 48 -9.44 -6.52 2.13
C THR A 48 -7.97 -6.17 2.38
N ILE A 49 -7.64 -4.88 2.39
CA ILE A 49 -6.33 -4.36 2.81
C ILE A 49 -6.54 -3.44 4.01
N ALA A 50 -5.90 -3.73 5.14
CA ALA A 50 -6.00 -2.94 6.37
C ALA A 50 -4.62 -2.43 6.81
N PRO A 51 -4.50 -1.16 7.21
CA PRO A 51 -3.26 -0.67 7.81
C PRO A 51 -3.09 -1.22 9.23
N VAL A 52 -1.84 -1.49 9.65
CA VAL A 52 -1.55 -1.95 11.02
C VAL A 52 -1.65 -0.79 12.03
N GLU A 53 -1.31 0.41 11.60
CA GLU A 53 -1.45 1.63 12.39
C GLU A 53 -2.63 2.45 11.84
N ALA A 54 -3.36 3.16 12.70
CA ALA A 54 -4.57 3.90 12.36
C ALA A 54 -4.34 5.14 11.47
N GLU A 55 -3.26 5.17 10.70
CA GLU A 55 -3.08 6.15 9.64
C GLU A 55 -3.85 5.71 8.39
N SER A 56 -4.72 6.59 7.91
CA SER A 56 -5.45 6.41 6.67
C SER A 56 -4.50 6.11 5.51
N ILE A 57 -4.71 4.98 4.82
CA ILE A 57 -4.00 4.62 3.58
C ILE A 57 -4.32 5.64 2.47
N LEU A 58 -5.48 6.31 2.56
CA LEU A 58 -5.93 7.36 1.67
C LEU A 58 -5.29 8.72 2.01
N VAL A 59 -3.96 8.81 1.97
CA VAL A 59 -3.33 10.13 1.80
C VAL A 59 -3.36 10.45 0.31
N LEU A 60 -4.51 10.97 -0.15
CA LEU A 60 -4.55 11.75 -1.38
C LEU A 60 -3.72 13.01 -1.11
N LYS A 61 -2.43 12.95 -1.43
CA LYS A 61 -1.56 14.12 -1.40
C LYS A 61 -2.07 15.04 -2.53
N LYS A 62 -3.01 15.92 -2.22
CA LYS A 62 -3.36 17.05 -3.09
C LYS A 62 -2.03 17.76 -3.38
N GLY A 63 -1.68 17.88 -4.65
CA GLY A 63 -0.51 18.62 -5.07
C GLY A 63 -0.59 20.04 -4.53
N ASN A 64 0.44 20.47 -3.79
CA ASN A 64 0.74 21.88 -3.68
C ASN A 64 1.23 22.32 -5.06
N ASP A 65 0.31 22.82 -5.88
CA ASP A 65 0.68 23.62 -7.03
C ASP A 65 1.20 24.96 -6.50
N GLN A 66 2.48 25.23 -6.76
CA GLN A 66 3.16 26.42 -6.33
C GLN A 66 2.76 27.59 -7.22
N SER A 67 2.29 28.67 -6.60
CA SER A 67 2.48 30.06 -7.03
C SER A 67 2.44 30.35 -8.54
N VAL A 68 1.26 30.68 -9.07
CA VAL A 68 1.21 31.60 -10.22
C VAL A 68 1.64 32.98 -9.68
N PRO A 69 2.72 33.60 -10.20
CA PRO A 69 3.02 34.99 -9.88
C PRO A 69 1.90 35.85 -10.43
N LYS A 70 1.32 36.72 -9.60
CA LYS A 70 0.54 37.84 -10.11
C LYS A 70 1.53 38.85 -10.70
N GLU A 71 1.54 38.98 -12.02
CA GLU A 71 1.84 40.26 -12.67
C GLU A 71 0.58 41.14 -12.64
#